data_AF-A0A838VE79-F1
#
_entry.id   AF-A0A838VE79-F1
#
_cell.length_a   1.000
_cell.length_b   1.000
_cell.length_c   1.000
_cell.angle_alpha   90.00
_cell.angle_beta   90.00
_cell.angle_gamma   90.00
#
_symmetry.space_group_name_H-M   'P 1'
#
loop_
_entity.id
_entity.type
_entity.pdbx_description
1 polymer ?
#
loop_
_entity_poly.entity_id
_entity_poly.type
_entity_poly.pdbx_seq_one_letter_code
_entity_poly.pdbx_strand_id
1 'polypeptide(L)'
;MVLQRIVLSLLTTAAIIATSNMAMADSLVSSGTGGDYKYQLWRSTDNTQYYIKVWQSDSDLHDYPRSTTRSFESSREALDYFDCVYAHKHIPSCPS
;
A
#
# COMPACT_ATOMS: atom_id res chain seq x y z
N MET A 1 39.80 30.25 -45.26
CA MET A 1 39.34 28.92 -44.84
C MET A 1 38.73 29.08 -43.45
N VAL A 2 37.44 29.42 -43.40
CA VAL A 2 36.71 29.67 -42.15
C VAL A 2 35.51 28.73 -42.14
N LEU A 3 35.44 27.93 -41.07
CA LEU A 3 34.28 27.15 -40.63
C LEU A 3 33.74 26.10 -41.60
N GLN A 4 34.55 25.07 -41.81
CA GLN A 4 34.03 23.71 -41.71
C GLN A 4 33.27 23.59 -40.37
N ARG A 5 32.05 23.03 -40.39
CA ARG A 5 31.16 22.72 -39.24
C ARG A 5 30.04 23.74 -38.98
N ILE A 6 29.03 23.73 -39.84
CA ILE A 6 27.64 23.97 -39.41
C ILE A 6 26.86 22.67 -39.69
N VAL A 7 27.34 21.59 -39.10
CA VAL A 7 26.49 20.46 -38.71
C VAL A 7 25.88 20.90 -37.38
N LEU A 8 24.65 20.48 -37.07
CA LEU A 8 23.88 20.79 -35.86
C LEU A 8 22.98 22.03 -35.94
N SER A 9 21.98 22.00 -36.81
CA SER A 9 20.74 22.73 -36.55
C SER A 9 19.57 21.90 -37.04
N LEU A 10 19.02 21.07 -36.16
CA LEU A 10 17.63 20.56 -36.11
C LEU A 10 17.62 19.26 -35.29
N LEU A 11 18.02 19.36 -34.01
CA LEU A 11 17.53 18.40 -33.03
C LEU A 11 16.05 18.72 -32.83
N THR A 12 15.19 17.98 -33.53
CA THR A 12 13.77 17.88 -33.22
C THR A 12 13.63 17.22 -31.86
N THR A 13 13.58 18.03 -30.80
CA THR A 13 13.16 17.58 -29.47
C THR A 13 11.67 17.24 -29.53
N ALA A 14 11.36 16.01 -29.95
CA ALA A 14 10.06 15.41 -29.72
C ALA A 14 9.95 15.17 -28.20
N ALA A 15 9.31 16.09 -27.49
CA ALA A 15 8.91 15.87 -26.12
C ALA A 15 7.80 14.80 -26.11
N ILE A 16 8.21 13.54 -25.95
CA ILE A 16 7.27 12.45 -25.70
C ILE A 16 6.75 12.67 -24.28
N ILE A 17 5.58 13.31 -24.16
CA ILE A 17 4.84 13.33 -22.89
C ILE A 17 4.29 11.92 -22.72
N ALA A 18 5.10 11.04 -22.14
CA ALA A 18 4.64 9.76 -21.66
C ALA A 18 3.73 10.05 -20.46
N THR A 19 2.42 10.11 -20.69
CA THR A 19 1.47 10.00 -19.58
C THR A 19 1.54 8.56 -19.11
N SER A 20 2.33 8.32 -18.07
CA SER A 20 2.29 7.06 -17.34
C SER A 20 0.86 6.88 -16.84
N ASN A 21 0.17 5.89 -17.38
CA ASN A 21 -1.03 5.34 -16.75
C ASN A 21 -0.55 4.76 -15.41
N MET A 22 -0.51 5.58 -14.37
CA MET A 22 -0.34 5.11 -13.01
C MET A 22 -1.56 4.24 -12.74
N ALA A 23 -1.42 2.93 -12.86
CA ALA A 23 -2.37 2.00 -12.30
C ALA A 23 -2.47 2.37 -10.82
N MET A 24 -3.64 2.89 -10.41
CA MET A 24 -3.87 3.17 -9.01
C MET A 24 -3.73 1.83 -8.28
N ALA A 25 -2.78 1.78 -7.36
CA ALA A 25 -2.52 0.61 -6.53
C ALA A 25 -3.08 0.88 -5.15
N ASP A 26 -3.44 -0.19 -4.44
CA ASP A 26 -3.80 -0.09 -3.04
C ASP A 26 -2.65 0.57 -2.27
N SER A 27 -3.01 1.41 -1.31
CA SER A 27 -2.05 2.24 -0.57
C SER A 27 -1.89 1.73 0.85
N LEU A 28 -0.63 1.59 1.29
CA LEU A 28 -0.32 1.30 2.68
C LEU A 28 -0.70 2.51 3.54
N VAL A 29 -1.63 2.32 4.46
CA VAL A 29 -2.12 3.38 5.37
C VAL A 29 -1.30 3.40 6.66
N SER A 30 -1.10 2.23 7.26
CA SER A 30 -0.35 2.09 8.52
C SER A 30 0.11 0.67 8.71
N SER A 31 1.07 0.47 9.60
CA SER A 31 1.48 -0.84 10.08
C SER A 31 1.64 -0.84 11.59
N GLY A 32 1.62 -2.02 12.19
CA GLY A 32 1.76 -2.16 13.64
C GLY A 32 1.88 -3.61 14.08
N THR A 33 1.89 -3.80 15.39
CA THR A 33 2.01 -5.11 16.03
C THR A 33 0.95 -5.27 17.13
N GLY A 34 0.59 -6.51 17.44
CA GLY A 34 -0.34 -6.84 18.51
C GLY A 34 -0.36 -8.33 18.78
N GLY A 35 -0.20 -8.73 20.05
CA GLY A 35 0.01 -10.11 20.44
C GLY A 35 1.22 -10.70 19.70
N ASP A 36 1.06 -11.91 19.17
CA ASP A 36 2.08 -12.61 18.39
C ASP A 36 2.04 -12.24 16.89
N TYR A 37 1.31 -11.19 16.51
CA TYR A 37 1.06 -10.82 15.13
C TYR A 37 1.53 -9.40 14.80
N LYS A 38 1.75 -9.16 13.52
CA LYS A 38 1.92 -7.82 12.96
C LYS A 38 1.06 -7.63 11.74
N TYR A 39 0.75 -6.38 11.45
CA TYR A 39 -0.21 -6.04 10.41
C TYR A 39 0.25 -4.89 9.53
N GLN A 40 -0.32 -4.88 8.34
CA GLN A 40 -0.35 -3.72 7.45
C GLN A 40 -1.80 -3.45 7.08
N LEU A 41 -2.24 -2.22 7.35
CA LEU A 41 -3.53 -1.69 6.92
C LEU A 41 -3.36 -1.08 5.55
N TRP A 42 -4.13 -1.58 4.59
CA TRP A 42 -4.16 -1.11 3.22
C TRP A 42 -5.51 -0.45 2.94
N ARG A 43 -5.48 0.56 2.07
CA ARG A 43 -6.67 1.19 1.51
C ARG A 43 -6.78 0.83 0.05
N SER A 44 -7.97 0.42 -0.35
CA SER A 44 -8.27 0.07 -1.73
C SER A 44 -8.05 1.25 -2.66
N THR A 45 -7.78 0.92 -3.92
CA THR A 45 -7.54 1.84 -5.02
C THR A 45 -8.65 2.90 -5.21
N ASP A 46 -9.90 2.55 -4.97
CA ASP A 46 -11.05 3.45 -5.05
C ASP A 46 -11.26 4.30 -3.77
N ASN A 47 -10.37 4.13 -2.78
CA ASN A 47 -10.42 4.76 -1.45
C ASN A 47 -11.71 4.47 -0.66
N THR A 48 -12.50 3.48 -1.04
CA THR A 48 -13.77 3.16 -0.37
C THR A 48 -13.60 2.14 0.74
N GLN A 49 -12.56 1.31 0.69
CA GLN A 49 -12.42 0.14 1.55
C GLN A 49 -11.03 0.07 2.18
N TYR A 50 -10.98 -0.60 3.33
CA TYR A 50 -9.76 -0.90 4.07
C TYR A 50 -9.66 -2.39 4.31
N TYR A 51 -8.46 -2.94 4.28
CA TYR A 51 -8.22 -4.34 4.62
C TYR A 51 -6.86 -4.50 5.27
N ILE A 52 -6.68 -5.62 5.97
CA ILE A 52 -5.47 -5.89 6.73
C ILE A 52 -4.79 -7.12 6.18
N LYS A 53 -3.48 -7.01 5.94
CA LYS A 53 -2.59 -8.15 5.79
C LYS A 53 -1.94 -8.43 7.14
N VAL A 54 -1.87 -9.70 7.52
CA VAL A 54 -1.39 -10.16 8.83
C VAL A 54 -0.26 -11.16 8.66
N TRP A 55 0.78 -11.02 9.47
CA TRP A 55 1.91 -11.93 9.59
C TRP A 55 2.09 -12.32 11.05
N GLN A 56 2.84 -13.40 11.31
CA GLN A 56 3.39 -13.59 12.66
C GLN A 56 4.40 -12.46 12.93
N SER A 57 4.56 -12.10 14.20
CA SER A 57 5.43 -11.01 14.64
C SER A 57 6.88 -11.20 14.18
N ASP A 58 7.35 -12.45 14.08
CA ASP A 58 8.71 -12.86 13.71
C ASP A 58 8.93 -13.10 12.21
N SER A 59 7.88 -13.12 11.38
CA SER A 59 7.98 -13.38 9.93
C SER A 59 8.56 -12.19 9.14
N ASP A 60 9.12 -12.38 7.95
CA ASP A 60 9.44 -11.22 7.08
C ASP A 60 8.15 -10.61 6.51
N LEU A 61 8.09 -9.28 6.37
CA LEU A 61 6.96 -8.59 5.72
C LEU A 61 7.00 -8.74 4.19
N HIS A 62 8.13 -9.17 3.62
CA HIS A 62 8.24 -9.51 2.21
C HIS A 62 7.69 -10.91 1.89
N ASP A 63 7.49 -11.75 2.92
CA ASP A 63 6.84 -13.04 2.76
C ASP A 63 5.33 -12.89 2.54
N TYR A 64 4.70 -13.94 2.01
CA TYR A 64 3.26 -13.98 1.85
C TYR A 64 2.56 -13.82 3.22
N PRO A 65 1.57 -12.93 3.35
CA PRO A 65 0.86 -12.75 4.62
C PRO A 65 0.19 -14.05 5.02
N ARG A 66 0.26 -14.37 6.32
CA ARG A 66 -0.47 -15.51 6.91
C ARG A 66 -1.97 -15.41 6.61
N SER A 67 -2.50 -14.20 6.65
CA SER A 67 -3.90 -13.93 6.32
C SER A 67 -4.06 -12.54 5.72
N THR A 68 -5.04 -12.41 4.83
CA THR A 68 -5.58 -11.12 4.40
C THR A 68 -7.05 -11.09 4.77
N THR A 69 -7.48 -10.05 5.48
CA THR A 69 -8.85 -9.93 5.96
C THR A 69 -9.81 -9.59 4.83
N ARG A 70 -11.11 -9.66 5.13
CA ARG A 70 -12.12 -8.96 4.33
C ARG A 70 -11.90 -7.45 4.33
N SER A 71 -12.61 -6.77 3.43
CA SER A 71 -12.72 -5.32 3.42
C SER A 71 -13.59 -4.80 4.56
N PHE A 72 -13.29 -3.58 5.00
CA PHE A 72 -13.99 -2.81 6.02
C PHE A 72 -14.28 -1.40 5.48
N GLU A 73 -15.34 -0.78 5.98
CA GLU A 73 -15.78 0.56 5.54
C GLU A 73 -14.87 1.67 6.11
N SER A 74 -14.12 1.37 7.16
CA SER A 74 -13.20 2.33 7.78
C SER A 74 -11.91 1.69 8.31
N SER A 75 -10.86 2.50 8.39
CA SER A 75 -9.61 2.11 9.04
C SER A 75 -9.81 1.73 10.51
N ARG A 76 -10.71 2.42 11.21
CA ARG A 76 -11.04 2.15 12.62
C ARG A 76 -11.61 0.73 12.78
N GLU A 77 -12.61 0.38 11.98
CA GLU A 77 -13.24 -0.94 12.01
C GLU A 77 -12.23 -2.05 11.71
N ALA A 78 -11.36 -1.84 10.71
CA ALA A 78 -10.29 -2.77 10.38
C ALA A 78 -9.34 -2.99 11.56
N LEU A 79 -8.88 -1.92 12.20
CA LEU A 79 -7.96 -1.98 13.34
C LEU A 79 -8.61 -2.61 14.57
N ASP A 80 -9.87 -2.29 14.86
CA ASP A 80 -10.62 -2.91 15.95
C ASP A 80 -10.75 -4.43 15.70
N TYR A 81 -11.02 -4.87 14.46
CA TYR A 81 -11.02 -6.29 14.11
C TYR A 81 -9.66 -6.95 14.37
N PHE A 82 -8.55 -6.30 13.99
CA PHE A 82 -7.21 -6.81 14.28
C PHE A 82 -6.99 -6.96 15.80
N ASP A 83 -7.36 -5.93 16.55
CA ASP A 83 -7.19 -5.89 18.00
C ASP A 83 -7.97 -7.01 18.70
N CYS A 84 -9.21 -7.28 18.28
CA CYS A 84 -10.04 -8.33 18.86
C CYS A 84 -9.59 -9.75 18.45
N VAL A 85 -9.32 -9.96 17.17
CA VAL A 85 -9.13 -11.31 16.61
C VAL A 85 -7.69 -11.79 16.73
N TYR A 86 -6.71 -10.91 16.56
CA TYR A 86 -5.29 -11.27 16.55
C TYR A 86 -4.55 -10.82 17.79
N ALA A 87 -4.74 -9.56 18.21
CA ALA A 87 -4.08 -9.04 19.40
C ALA A 87 -4.76 -9.48 20.71
N HIS A 88 -5.90 -10.17 20.62
CA HIS A 88 -6.71 -10.64 21.75
C HIS A 88 -6.98 -9.56 22.80
N LYS A 89 -7.15 -8.32 22.36
CA LYS A 89 -7.51 -7.21 23.23
C LYS A 89 -9.00 -7.27 23.52
N HIS A 90 -9.37 -6.95 24.76
CA HIS A 90 -10.76 -6.76 25.16
C HIS A 90 -11.13 -5.29 25.04
N ILE A 91 -11.53 -4.86 23.83
CA ILE A 91 -12.06 -3.51 23.58
C ILE A 91 -13.59 -3.54 23.42
N PRO A 92 -14.30 -2.43 23.71
CA PRO A 92 -15.78 -2.41 23.65
C PRO A 92 -16.39 -2.75 22.30
N SER A 93 -15.63 -2.59 21.21
CA SER A 93 -16.07 -2.92 19.85
C SER A 93 -15.87 -4.39 19.46
N CYS A 94 -15.26 -5.21 20.33
CA CYS A 94 -15.14 -6.64 20.06
C CYS A 94 -16.50 -7.34 20.13
N PRO A 95 -16.78 -8.28 19.22
CA PRO A 95 -17.92 -9.17 19.38
C PRO A 95 -17.77 -9.96 20.69
N SER A 96 -18.86 -10.04 21.45
CA SER A 96 -18.98 -10.78 22.71
C SER A 96 -19.05 -12.28 22.49
#